data_AF-A0A519KV68-F1
#
_entry.id   AF-A0A519KV68-F1
#
_cell.length_a   1.000
_cell.length_b   1.000
_cell.length_c   1.000
_cell.angle_alpha   90.00
_cell.angle_beta   90.00
_cell.angle_gamma   90.00
#
_symmetry.space_group_name_H-M   'P 1'
#
loop_
_entity.id
_entity.type
_entity.pdbx_description
1 polymer ?
#
loop_
_entity_poly.entity_id
_entity_poly.type
_entity_poly.pdbx_seq_one_letter_code
_entity_poly.pdbx_strand_id
1 'polypeptide(L)'
;MPTIRTRALAALATCAVLTIAPAASAQSLIDRIPDSRSGGKLLLTGGVSTLEGSGGGGLATWATTTGYGAEDGIGGNVHATLVDLPDYQFRSVGAAVGLWDRVELSVARQEFDTGGTGALLGLGSGFTFTQDVVGVKVRLMGDAVYDQDTWAPQIAVGAQYKSNDQGAVIKAVGGVEDHGTDLYIAATKLFLAQSVLVNGTMRWTKANQTGLLGFGGDANDEIEPQFEGSVGWLLSRNLVVGAEYRTKPDNLSFAR
;
A
#
# COMPACT_ATOMS: atom_id res chain seq x y z
N MET A 1 33.40 25.72 25.83
CA MET A 1 33.09 24.46 25.11
C MET A 1 32.11 23.64 25.95
N PRO A 2 30.81 23.63 25.62
CA PRO A 2 29.90 22.60 26.07
C PRO A 2 29.51 21.67 24.92
N THR A 3 29.56 20.39 25.21
CA THR A 3 29.21 19.25 24.37
C THR A 3 27.69 19.11 24.26
N ILE A 4 27.14 19.25 23.05
CA ILE A 4 25.74 18.93 22.78
C ILE A 4 25.68 17.49 22.27
N ARG A 5 25.21 16.60 23.15
CA ARG A 5 24.80 15.23 22.79
C ARG A 5 23.44 15.32 22.10
N THR A 6 23.41 15.27 20.77
CA THR A 6 22.17 15.23 20.00
C THR A 6 21.57 13.82 20.08
N ARG A 7 20.43 13.69 20.74
CA ARG A 7 19.60 12.48 20.70
C ARG A 7 18.90 12.45 19.34
N ALA A 8 19.08 11.37 18.58
CA ALA A 8 18.36 11.10 17.36
C ALA A 8 16.85 10.97 17.67
N LEU A 9 16.04 11.84 17.07
CA LEU A 9 14.59 11.65 16.98
C LEU A 9 14.31 11.00 15.64
N ALA A 10 13.84 9.75 15.65
CA ALA A 10 13.21 9.14 14.50
C ALA A 10 11.99 9.98 14.09
N ALA A 11 11.96 10.48 12.86
CA ALA A 11 10.83 11.23 12.32
C ALA A 11 9.59 10.33 12.24
N LEU A 12 8.64 10.57 13.15
CA LEU A 12 7.38 9.84 13.24
C LEU A 12 6.33 10.53 12.36
N ALA A 13 6.14 10.07 11.13
CA ALA A 13 5.02 10.51 10.29
C ALA A 13 3.79 9.64 10.60
N THR A 14 3.00 10.01 11.61
CA THR A 14 1.70 9.39 11.89
C THR A 14 0.64 10.02 11.00
N CYS A 15 0.44 9.50 9.79
CA CYS A 15 -0.69 9.90 8.95
C CYS A 15 -1.94 9.11 9.36
N ALA A 16 -2.86 9.77 10.06
CA ALA A 16 -4.23 9.28 10.20
C ALA A 16 -4.95 9.47 8.85
N VAL A 17 -4.87 8.46 7.98
CA VAL A 17 -5.61 8.48 6.70
C VAL A 17 -7.05 8.05 6.99
N LEU A 18 -7.98 9.00 6.89
CA LEU A 18 -9.41 8.68 6.89
C LEU A 18 -9.79 8.25 5.46
N THR A 19 -9.61 6.96 5.13
CA THR A 19 -10.12 6.43 3.87
C THR A 19 -11.63 6.28 3.96
N ILE A 20 -12.38 7.24 3.42
CA ILE A 20 -13.80 7.05 3.14
C ILE A 20 -13.88 6.18 1.89
N ALA A 21 -13.90 4.86 2.07
CA ALA A 21 -14.28 3.96 0.98
C ALA A 21 -15.76 4.22 0.68
N PRO A 22 -16.14 4.71 -0.53
CA PRO A 22 -17.53 4.74 -0.90
C PRO A 22 -18.00 3.28 -0.96
N ALA A 23 -18.76 2.87 0.05
CA ALA A 23 -19.50 1.63 -0.02
C ALA A 23 -20.43 1.72 -1.25
N ALA A 24 -20.27 0.78 -2.17
CA ALA A 24 -21.33 0.30 -3.06
C ALA A 24 -21.75 1.13 -4.30
N SER A 25 -20.94 2.03 -4.88
CA SER A 25 -21.32 2.69 -6.14
C SER A 25 -20.66 2.16 -7.42
N ALA A 26 -19.58 1.37 -7.34
CA ALA A 26 -18.91 0.82 -8.53
C ALA A 26 -19.52 -0.49 -9.06
N GLN A 27 -20.52 -1.05 -8.37
CA GLN A 27 -21.00 -2.42 -8.59
C GLN A 27 -21.96 -2.62 -9.77
N SER A 28 -22.43 -1.57 -10.45
CA SER A 28 -23.41 -1.76 -11.55
C SER A 28 -22.79 -2.03 -12.93
N LEU A 29 -21.46 -2.00 -13.08
CA LEU A 29 -20.83 -2.14 -14.41
C LEU A 29 -20.29 -3.55 -14.71
N ILE A 30 -20.11 -4.42 -13.70
CA ILE A 30 -19.50 -5.76 -13.87
C ILE A 30 -20.49 -6.90 -13.56
N ASP A 31 -21.75 -6.58 -13.27
CA ASP A 31 -22.83 -7.53 -12.89
C ASP A 31 -23.36 -8.41 -14.05
N ARG A 32 -22.54 -8.68 -15.08
CA ARG A 32 -22.87 -9.56 -16.21
C ARG A 32 -22.39 -11.00 -16.05
N ILE A 33 -22.05 -11.44 -14.83
CA ILE A 33 -21.67 -12.83 -14.55
C ILE A 33 -22.80 -13.46 -13.71
N PRO A 34 -23.42 -14.56 -14.18
CA PRO A 34 -24.66 -15.08 -13.60
C PRO A 34 -24.50 -15.51 -12.13
N ASP A 35 -25.57 -15.28 -11.37
CA ASP A 35 -25.76 -15.48 -9.92
C ASP A 35 -25.41 -16.86 -9.34
N SER A 36 -24.99 -17.84 -10.14
CA SER A 36 -24.68 -19.20 -9.67
C SER A 36 -23.28 -19.35 -9.02
N ARG A 37 -22.49 -18.27 -8.92
CA ARG A 37 -21.18 -18.22 -8.23
C ARG A 37 -21.13 -17.21 -7.07
N SER A 38 -22.30 -16.78 -6.59
CA SER A 38 -22.53 -15.61 -5.71
C SER A 38 -22.29 -15.83 -4.21
N GLY A 39 -21.50 -16.83 -3.80
CA GLY A 39 -20.99 -16.95 -2.44
C GLY A 39 -19.95 -15.86 -2.15
N GLY A 40 -20.38 -14.59 -2.08
CA GLY A 40 -19.50 -13.44 -1.94
C GLY A 40 -18.71 -13.49 -0.64
N LYS A 41 -17.45 -13.05 -0.68
CA LYS A 41 -16.62 -12.89 0.53
C LYS A 41 -17.25 -11.88 1.48
N LEU A 42 -16.98 -12.04 2.78
CA LEU A 42 -17.42 -11.07 3.78
C LEU A 42 -16.94 -9.66 3.38
N LEU A 43 -17.84 -8.69 3.48
CA LEU A 43 -17.48 -7.29 3.24
C LEU A 43 -16.32 -6.89 4.16
N LEU A 44 -15.42 -6.05 3.65
CA LEU A 44 -14.20 -5.59 4.33
C LEU A 44 -13.07 -6.63 4.50
N THR A 45 -13.29 -7.91 4.17
CA THR A 45 -12.23 -8.94 4.30
C THR A 45 -11.37 -9.12 3.05
N GLY A 46 -11.78 -8.56 1.90
CA GLY A 46 -10.94 -8.47 0.70
C GLY A 46 -9.83 -7.39 0.81
N GLY A 47 -9.84 -6.62 1.89
CA GLY A 47 -9.06 -5.39 2.02
C GLY A 47 -9.71 -4.21 1.29
N VAL A 48 -9.25 -3.01 1.66
CA VAL A 48 -9.35 -1.80 0.85
C VAL A 48 -8.23 -1.85 -0.21
N SER A 49 -8.07 -0.80 -1.00
CA SER A 49 -6.87 -0.60 -1.81
C SER A 49 -5.81 0.17 -1.02
N THR A 50 -4.58 -0.32 -1.09
CA THR A 50 -3.40 0.43 -0.67
C THR A 50 -3.16 1.63 -1.59
N LEU A 51 -2.39 2.62 -1.12
CA LEU A 51 -1.91 3.75 -1.93
C LEU A 51 -1.22 3.30 -3.24
N GLU A 52 -0.64 2.09 -3.24
CA GLU A 52 0.10 1.47 -4.34
C GLU A 52 -0.78 0.53 -5.19
N GLY A 53 -2.08 0.47 -4.94
CA GLY A 53 -3.08 -0.25 -5.75
C GLY A 53 -3.39 -1.69 -5.32
N SER A 54 -2.48 -2.37 -4.63
CA SER A 54 -2.73 -3.73 -4.11
C SER A 54 -3.82 -3.76 -3.03
N GLY A 55 -4.47 -4.91 -2.84
CA GLY A 55 -5.40 -5.14 -1.73
C GLY A 55 -4.69 -5.10 -0.37
N GLY A 56 -5.25 -4.35 0.59
CA GLY A 56 -4.65 -4.10 1.91
C GLY A 56 -5.52 -3.22 2.82
N GLY A 57 -4.96 -2.60 3.87
CA GLY A 57 -5.74 -1.71 4.74
C GLY A 57 -5.87 -0.28 4.22
N GLY A 58 -4.81 0.22 3.59
CA GLY A 58 -4.73 1.58 3.04
C GLY A 58 -3.28 1.98 2.80
N LEU A 59 -2.39 1.60 3.71
CA LEU A 59 -0.95 1.74 3.62
C LEU A 59 -0.24 0.39 3.50
N ALA A 60 -0.63 -0.58 4.34
CA ALA A 60 0.03 -1.88 4.37
C ALA A 60 -0.66 -2.89 3.45
N THR A 61 0.14 -3.65 2.72
CA THR A 61 -0.33 -4.72 1.85
C THR A 61 -0.80 -5.92 2.67
N TRP A 62 -1.95 -6.48 2.35
CA TRP A 62 -2.47 -7.70 2.99
C TRP A 62 -2.34 -8.91 2.08
N ALA A 63 -2.36 -10.10 2.68
CA ALA A 63 -2.36 -11.37 1.96
C ALA A 63 -3.69 -11.66 1.24
N THR A 64 -4.77 -10.96 1.60
CA THR A 64 -6.11 -11.10 1.02
C THR A 64 -6.13 -10.65 -0.43
N THR A 65 -6.76 -11.44 -1.32
CA THR A 65 -6.98 -11.08 -2.72
C THR A 65 -8.09 -10.03 -2.81
N THR A 66 -7.87 -8.97 -3.60
CA THR A 66 -8.82 -7.88 -3.84
C THR A 66 -10.13 -8.37 -4.46
N GLY A 67 -11.18 -7.59 -4.24
CA GLY A 67 -12.53 -7.87 -4.71
C GLY A 67 -13.25 -8.92 -3.87
N TYR A 68 -14.56 -9.04 -4.12
CA TYR A 68 -15.46 -9.91 -3.36
C TYR A 68 -15.85 -11.19 -4.10
N GLY A 69 -15.08 -11.56 -5.13
CA GLY A 69 -15.28 -12.83 -5.84
C GLY A 69 -15.08 -14.02 -4.90
N ALA A 70 -15.98 -15.01 -5.00
CA ALA A 70 -15.84 -16.32 -4.37
C ALA A 70 -14.57 -17.06 -4.87
N GLU A 71 -14.29 -18.26 -4.36
CA GLU A 71 -13.11 -19.06 -4.77
C GLU A 71 -12.99 -19.23 -6.30
N ASP A 72 -14.11 -19.39 -7.02
CA ASP A 72 -14.12 -19.51 -8.49
C ASP A 72 -14.44 -18.19 -9.22
N GLY A 73 -14.43 -17.08 -8.48
CA GLY A 73 -14.88 -15.76 -8.93
C GLY A 73 -13.76 -14.86 -9.43
N ILE A 74 -14.14 -13.90 -10.28
CA ILE A 74 -13.31 -12.74 -10.62
C ILE A 74 -13.92 -11.54 -9.90
N GLY A 75 -13.10 -10.79 -9.18
CA GLY A 75 -13.51 -9.59 -8.46
C GLY A 75 -12.61 -8.41 -8.83
N GLY A 76 -13.16 -7.20 -8.81
CA GLY A 76 -12.40 -5.97 -9.09
C GLY A 76 -12.56 -4.93 -7.99
N ASN A 77 -11.59 -4.04 -7.90
CA ASN A 77 -11.64 -2.84 -7.06
C ASN A 77 -11.05 -1.65 -7.83
N VAL A 78 -11.62 -0.47 -7.62
CA VAL A 78 -11.05 0.81 -8.03
C VAL A 78 -10.98 1.73 -6.82
N HIS A 79 -9.94 2.54 -6.73
CA HIS A 79 -9.75 3.45 -5.61
C HIS A 79 -9.25 4.82 -6.06
N ALA A 80 -9.52 5.81 -5.20
CA ALA A 80 -8.93 7.13 -5.26
C ALA A 80 -8.62 7.57 -3.83
N THR A 81 -7.41 8.08 -3.61
CA THR A 81 -6.94 8.65 -2.35
C THR A 81 -6.51 10.09 -2.60
N LEU A 82 -6.94 10.99 -1.73
CA LEU A 82 -6.48 12.37 -1.69
C LEU A 82 -6.05 12.70 -0.26
N VAL A 83 -4.84 13.20 -0.11
CA VAL A 83 -4.33 13.78 1.13
C VAL A 83 -3.93 15.20 0.79
N ASP A 84 -4.67 16.16 1.33
CA ASP A 84 -4.49 17.59 1.07
C ASP A 84 -4.00 18.27 2.35
N LEU A 85 -2.75 18.72 2.34
CA LEU A 85 -2.13 19.46 3.43
C LEU A 85 -1.68 20.84 2.95
N PRO A 86 -1.51 21.82 3.85
CA PRO A 86 -1.16 23.20 3.46
C PRO A 86 0.10 23.30 2.58
N ASP A 87 1.06 22.40 2.80
CA ASP A 87 2.39 22.47 2.19
C ASP A 87 2.65 21.38 1.14
N TYR A 88 1.75 20.42 0.99
CA TYR A 88 1.86 19.31 0.04
C TYR A 88 0.52 18.62 -0.21
N GLN A 89 0.37 18.04 -1.38
CA GLN A 89 -0.83 17.30 -1.77
C GLN A 89 -0.44 15.97 -2.39
N PHE A 90 -1.02 14.87 -1.91
CA PHE A 90 -0.83 13.53 -2.45
C PHE A 90 -2.13 13.01 -3.04
N ARG A 91 -2.05 12.46 -4.25
CA ARG A 91 -3.16 11.82 -4.96
C ARG A 91 -2.73 10.42 -5.37
N SER A 92 -3.62 9.45 -5.23
CA SER A 92 -3.44 8.12 -5.82
C SER A 92 -4.75 7.66 -6.45
N VAL A 93 -4.69 7.11 -7.66
CA VAL A 93 -5.80 6.45 -8.32
C VAL A 93 -5.34 5.11 -8.85
N GLY A 94 -6.20 4.10 -8.79
CA GLY A 94 -5.82 2.79 -9.31
C GLY A 94 -6.93 1.78 -9.33
N ALA A 95 -6.60 0.62 -9.89
CA ALA A 95 -7.50 -0.49 -10.07
C ALA A 95 -6.78 -1.80 -9.81
N ALA A 96 -7.52 -2.80 -9.35
CA ALA A 96 -7.01 -4.14 -9.17
C ALA A 96 -8.09 -5.18 -9.52
N VAL A 97 -7.64 -6.35 -9.99
CA VAL A 97 -8.48 -7.49 -10.29
C VAL A 97 -7.94 -8.73 -9.59
N GLY A 98 -8.80 -9.40 -8.84
CA GLY A 98 -8.58 -10.70 -8.23
C GLY A 98 -9.18 -11.80 -9.10
N LEU A 99 -8.41 -12.87 -9.31
CA LEU A 99 -8.74 -14.01 -10.15
C LEU A 99 -8.71 -15.28 -9.30
N TRP A 100 -9.86 -15.96 -9.21
CA TRP A 100 -10.06 -17.25 -8.52
C TRP A 100 -9.54 -17.27 -7.09
N ASP A 101 -9.67 -16.13 -6.41
CA ASP A 101 -9.08 -15.90 -5.10
C ASP A 101 -7.62 -16.40 -4.97
N ARG A 102 -6.83 -16.27 -6.02
CA ARG A 102 -5.48 -16.84 -6.08
C ARG A 102 -4.46 -15.85 -6.56
N VAL A 103 -4.80 -15.11 -7.61
CA VAL A 103 -3.93 -14.13 -8.25
C VAL A 103 -4.60 -12.77 -8.22
N GLU A 104 -3.84 -11.73 -7.89
CA GLU A 104 -4.26 -10.35 -8.00
C GLU A 104 -3.29 -9.60 -8.91
N LEU A 105 -3.86 -8.80 -9.81
CA LEU A 105 -3.14 -7.85 -10.65
C LEU A 105 -3.60 -6.44 -10.27
N SER A 106 -2.68 -5.50 -10.16
CA SER A 106 -2.98 -4.13 -9.73
C SER A 106 -2.19 -3.10 -10.53
N VAL A 107 -2.80 -1.94 -10.71
CA VAL A 107 -2.17 -0.75 -11.27
C VAL A 107 -2.57 0.47 -10.43
N ALA A 108 -1.63 1.37 -10.18
CA ALA A 108 -1.91 2.64 -9.52
C ALA A 108 -1.02 3.74 -10.09
N ARG A 109 -1.54 4.96 -10.13
CA ARG A 109 -0.80 6.17 -10.41
C ARG A 109 -0.87 7.09 -9.19
N GLN A 110 0.29 7.54 -8.76
CA GLN A 110 0.49 8.41 -7.61
C GLN A 110 1.06 9.74 -8.08
N GLU A 111 0.53 10.83 -7.54
CA GLU A 111 1.00 12.18 -7.79
C GLU A 111 1.27 12.86 -6.44
N PHE A 112 2.48 13.35 -6.26
CA PHE A 112 2.90 14.07 -5.06
C PHE A 112 3.33 15.48 -5.41
N ASP A 113 2.44 16.43 -5.16
CA ASP A 113 2.69 17.85 -5.32
C ASP A 113 3.37 18.39 -4.05
N THR A 114 4.57 18.92 -4.24
CA THR A 114 5.40 19.49 -3.18
C THR A 114 4.98 20.90 -2.74
N GLY A 115 3.97 21.48 -3.38
CA GLY A 115 3.38 22.77 -3.00
C GLY A 115 4.43 23.88 -2.84
N GLY A 116 4.33 24.63 -1.75
CA GLY A 116 5.32 25.65 -1.39
C GLY A 116 6.68 25.08 -0.97
N THR A 117 6.71 23.83 -0.49
CA THR A 117 7.94 23.14 -0.09
C THR A 117 8.86 22.88 -1.27
N GLY A 118 8.31 22.67 -2.47
CA GLY A 118 9.08 22.53 -3.70
C GLY A 118 10.01 23.71 -3.96
N ALA A 119 9.57 24.94 -3.64
CA ALA A 119 10.41 26.13 -3.75
C ALA A 119 11.58 26.13 -2.75
N LEU A 120 11.36 25.60 -1.54
CA LEU A 120 12.41 25.45 -0.51
C LEU A 120 13.45 24.39 -0.89
N LEU A 121 13.06 23.39 -1.68
CA LEU A 121 13.92 22.32 -2.19
C LEU A 121 14.57 22.66 -3.55
N GLY A 122 14.36 23.88 -4.07
CA GLY A 122 14.92 24.29 -5.37
C GLY A 122 14.23 23.69 -6.59
N LEU A 123 13.08 23.03 -6.42
CA LEU A 123 12.29 22.37 -7.47
C LEU A 123 11.27 23.31 -8.14
N GLY A 124 11.03 24.47 -7.53
CA GLY A 124 9.97 25.40 -7.92
C GLY A 124 8.66 25.14 -7.16
N SER A 125 7.76 26.13 -7.16
CA SER A 125 6.45 26.00 -6.51
C SER A 125 5.56 25.05 -7.30
N GLY A 126 4.90 24.10 -6.63
CA GLY A 126 3.95 23.17 -7.26
C GLY A 126 4.60 22.04 -8.06
N PHE A 127 5.87 21.71 -7.79
CA PHE A 127 6.53 20.60 -8.47
C PHE A 127 5.85 19.28 -8.07
N THR A 128 5.42 18.51 -9.07
CA THR A 128 4.68 17.25 -8.87
C THR A 128 5.52 16.06 -9.31
N PHE A 129 5.79 15.15 -8.38
CA PHE A 129 6.35 13.83 -8.70
C PHE A 129 5.22 12.90 -9.13
N THR A 130 5.43 12.17 -10.23
CA THR A 130 4.49 11.14 -10.65
C THR A 130 5.14 9.77 -10.62
N GLN A 131 4.43 8.79 -10.07
CA GLN A 131 4.85 7.41 -10.03
C GLN A 131 3.73 6.50 -10.51
N ASP A 132 4.05 5.60 -11.43
CA ASP A 132 3.19 4.49 -11.82
C ASP A 132 3.66 3.21 -11.11
N VAL A 133 2.69 2.44 -10.60
CA VAL A 133 2.91 1.17 -9.89
C VAL A 133 2.12 0.07 -10.57
N VAL A 134 2.79 -1.04 -10.88
CA VAL A 134 2.19 -2.26 -11.42
C VAL A 134 2.52 -3.41 -10.50
N GLY A 135 1.51 -4.14 -10.02
CA GLY A 135 1.67 -5.17 -9.02
C GLY A 135 1.05 -6.50 -9.40
N VAL A 136 1.68 -7.58 -8.95
CA VAL A 136 1.14 -8.94 -8.93
C VAL A 136 1.23 -9.51 -7.52
N LYS A 137 0.21 -10.23 -7.10
CA LYS A 137 0.16 -10.96 -5.82
C LYS A 137 -0.41 -12.35 -6.05
N VAL A 138 0.14 -13.34 -5.37
CA VAL A 138 -0.31 -14.73 -5.43
C VAL A 138 -0.50 -15.24 -4.00
N ARG A 139 -1.73 -15.65 -3.69
CA ARG A 139 -2.04 -16.36 -2.44
C ARG A 139 -1.42 -17.75 -2.49
N LEU A 140 -0.59 -18.08 -1.50
CA LEU A 140 0.08 -19.36 -1.40
C LEU A 140 -0.79 -20.38 -0.66
N MET A 141 -1.27 -20.01 0.52
CA MET A 141 -2.03 -20.91 1.38
C MET A 141 -2.95 -20.16 2.35
N GLY A 142 -3.88 -20.91 2.94
CA GLY A 142 -4.82 -20.45 3.93
C GLY A 142 -5.92 -19.56 3.37
N ASP A 143 -6.98 -19.44 4.15
CA ASP A 143 -8.05 -18.47 3.96
C ASP A 143 -8.23 -17.65 5.24
N ALA A 144 -8.05 -16.33 5.13
CA ALA A 144 -8.11 -15.45 6.29
C ALA A 144 -9.49 -15.46 6.96
N VAL A 145 -10.55 -15.76 6.20
CA VAL A 145 -11.95 -15.70 6.61
C VAL A 145 -12.49 -17.08 6.99
N TYR A 146 -12.22 -18.11 6.19
CA TYR A 146 -12.87 -19.42 6.36
C TYR A 146 -12.12 -20.37 7.30
N ASP A 147 -10.79 -20.28 7.41
CA ASP A 147 -10.00 -21.21 8.26
C ASP A 147 -10.03 -20.81 9.75
N GLN A 148 -11.23 -20.69 10.34
CA GLN A 148 -11.43 -20.22 11.72
C GLN A 148 -11.11 -21.28 12.79
N ASP A 149 -11.07 -22.55 12.40
CA ASP A 149 -10.67 -23.70 13.21
C ASP A 149 -9.14 -23.81 13.38
N THR A 150 -8.37 -23.07 12.59
CA THR A 150 -6.90 -23.03 12.65
C THR A 150 -6.37 -21.65 13.02
N TRP A 151 -5.17 -21.61 13.60
CA TRP A 151 -4.45 -20.36 13.85
C TRP A 151 -3.62 -19.90 12.64
N ALA A 152 -3.62 -20.69 11.55
CA ALA A 152 -2.84 -20.37 10.37
C ALA A 152 -3.39 -19.09 9.71
N PRO A 153 -2.52 -18.11 9.40
CA PRO A 153 -2.90 -16.97 8.57
C PRO A 153 -2.98 -17.39 7.11
N GLN A 154 -3.69 -16.59 6.31
CA GLN A 154 -3.52 -16.60 4.88
C GLN A 154 -2.17 -15.99 4.52
N ILE A 155 -1.42 -16.65 3.64
CA ILE A 155 -0.10 -16.19 3.19
C ILE A 155 -0.13 -15.92 1.69
N ALA A 156 0.45 -14.79 1.29
CA ALA A 156 0.65 -14.44 -0.10
C ALA A 156 2.07 -13.88 -0.33
N VAL A 157 2.54 -14.00 -1.56
CA VAL A 157 3.74 -13.31 -2.04
C VAL A 157 3.36 -12.39 -3.18
N GLY A 158 4.12 -11.33 -3.38
CA GLY A 158 3.90 -10.45 -4.51
C GLY A 158 5.11 -9.65 -4.90
N ALA A 159 4.96 -8.99 -6.05
CA ALA A 159 5.93 -8.08 -6.60
C ALA A 159 5.23 -6.78 -7.02
N GLN A 160 5.90 -5.65 -6.87
CA GLN A 160 5.44 -4.36 -7.39
C GLN A 160 6.58 -3.70 -8.14
N TYR A 161 6.38 -3.50 -9.44
CA TYR A 161 7.23 -2.65 -10.26
C TYR A 161 6.74 -1.21 -10.16
N LYS A 162 7.68 -0.29 -9.98
CA LYS A 162 7.41 1.13 -9.77
C LYS A 162 8.30 1.94 -10.69
N SER A 163 7.74 2.96 -11.33
CA SER A 163 8.46 3.84 -12.24
C SER A 163 8.05 5.28 -11.98
N ASN A 164 9.04 6.15 -11.85
CA ASN A 164 8.87 7.59 -11.65
C ASN A 164 9.30 8.34 -12.90
N ASP A 165 8.57 9.39 -13.27
CA ASP A 165 8.84 10.16 -14.50
C ASP A 165 9.86 11.30 -14.31
N GLN A 166 10.31 11.55 -13.07
CA GLN A 166 11.22 12.64 -12.71
C GLN A 166 12.68 12.21 -12.50
N GLY A 167 13.22 11.35 -13.38
CA GLY A 167 14.56 10.76 -13.20
C GLY A 167 15.71 11.78 -13.04
N ALA A 168 15.63 12.95 -13.67
CA ALA A 168 16.63 14.02 -13.49
C ALA A 168 16.60 14.62 -12.07
N VAL A 169 15.40 14.80 -11.51
CA VAL A 169 15.22 15.31 -10.14
C VAL A 169 15.61 14.26 -9.12
N ILE A 170 15.26 12.99 -9.36
CA ILE A 170 15.66 11.86 -8.50
C ILE A 170 17.18 11.81 -8.34
N LYS A 171 17.92 11.92 -9.45
CA LYS A 171 19.39 11.95 -9.41
C LYS A 171 19.93 13.18 -8.69
N ALA A 172 19.26 14.33 -8.82
CA ALA A 172 19.66 15.56 -8.14
C ALA A 172 19.47 15.48 -6.62
N VAL A 173 18.45 14.74 -6.14
CA VAL A 173 18.23 14.49 -4.71
C VAL A 173 19.01 13.28 -4.18
N GLY A 174 19.86 12.66 -5.00
CA GLY A 174 20.75 11.57 -4.57
C GLY A 174 20.19 10.16 -4.76
N GLY A 175 19.01 9.99 -5.35
CA GLY A 175 18.51 8.67 -5.77
C GLY A 175 19.31 8.13 -6.97
N VAL A 176 19.50 6.81 -7.04
CA VAL A 176 20.32 6.18 -8.08
C VAL A 176 19.48 5.87 -9.33
N GLU A 177 18.32 5.27 -9.12
CA GLU A 177 17.39 4.82 -10.16
C GLU A 177 16.02 5.50 -10.03
N ASP A 178 15.33 5.67 -11.16
CA ASP A 178 13.97 6.22 -11.25
C ASP A 178 12.87 5.14 -11.29
N HIS A 179 13.26 3.87 -11.29
CA HIS A 179 12.37 2.72 -11.23
C HIS A 179 12.95 1.65 -10.32
N GLY A 180 12.10 0.72 -9.88
CA GLY A 180 12.53 -0.38 -9.03
C GLY A 180 11.44 -1.41 -8.82
N THR A 181 11.84 -2.58 -8.32
CA THR A 181 10.93 -3.68 -8.01
C THR A 181 11.00 -4.02 -6.54
N ASP A 182 9.84 -4.03 -5.90
CA ASP A 182 9.67 -4.52 -4.55
C ASP A 182 9.18 -5.96 -4.58
N LEU A 183 9.73 -6.81 -3.71
CA LEU A 183 9.20 -8.15 -3.44
C LEU A 183 8.66 -8.19 -2.02
N TYR A 184 7.57 -8.93 -1.78
CA TYR A 184 7.04 -9.04 -0.43
C TYR A 184 6.39 -10.39 -0.15
N ILE A 185 6.30 -10.71 1.14
CA ILE A 185 5.48 -11.77 1.71
C ILE A 185 4.55 -11.15 2.75
N ALA A 186 3.27 -11.48 2.68
CA ALA A 186 2.23 -10.99 3.58
C ALA A 186 1.53 -12.16 4.28
N ALA A 187 1.16 -11.94 5.53
CA ALA A 187 0.37 -12.88 6.33
C ALA A 187 -0.79 -12.13 7.02
N THR A 188 -2.02 -12.55 6.73
CA THR A 188 -3.24 -11.92 7.26
C THR A 188 -4.13 -12.94 7.95
N LYS A 189 -4.67 -12.59 9.12
CA LYS A 189 -5.65 -13.41 9.84
C LYS A 189 -6.82 -12.54 10.32
N LEU A 190 -8.04 -13.00 10.04
CA LEU A 190 -9.25 -12.48 10.70
C LEU A 190 -9.65 -13.45 11.81
N PHE A 191 -9.67 -12.94 13.03
CA PHE A 191 -10.26 -13.60 14.19
C PHE A 191 -11.74 -13.25 14.26
N LEU A 192 -12.59 -14.07 13.64
CA LEU A 192 -13.99 -13.72 13.41
C LEU A 192 -14.77 -13.55 14.72
N ALA A 193 -14.50 -14.39 15.73
CA ALA A 193 -15.17 -14.30 17.03
C ALA A 193 -14.86 -13.00 17.78
N GLN A 194 -13.67 -12.43 17.56
CA GLN A 194 -13.21 -11.18 18.15
C GLN A 194 -13.46 -9.99 17.22
N SER A 195 -13.83 -10.23 15.95
CA SER A 195 -13.94 -9.21 14.92
C SER A 195 -12.65 -8.41 14.71
N VAL A 196 -11.48 -9.07 14.90
CA VAL A 196 -10.16 -8.43 14.78
C VAL A 196 -9.40 -9.02 13.60
N LEU A 197 -8.88 -8.16 12.72
CA LEU A 197 -7.97 -8.50 11.65
C LEU A 197 -6.56 -8.07 12.03
N VAL A 198 -5.59 -8.96 11.85
CA VAL A 198 -4.16 -8.67 12.04
C VAL A 198 -3.42 -9.02 10.76
N ASN A 199 -2.50 -8.14 10.36
CA ASN A 199 -1.65 -8.31 9.21
C ASN A 199 -0.19 -8.02 9.55
N GLY A 200 0.71 -8.81 8.95
CA GLY A 200 2.14 -8.52 8.91
C GLY A 200 2.70 -8.80 7.52
N THR A 201 3.52 -7.87 7.01
CA THR A 201 4.16 -7.95 5.70
C THR A 201 5.62 -7.62 5.82
N MET A 202 6.46 -8.39 5.14
CA MET A 202 7.88 -8.10 4.96
C MET A 202 8.13 -7.81 3.49
N ARG A 203 8.72 -6.65 3.20
CA ARG A 203 8.97 -6.16 1.85
C ARG A 203 10.45 -5.85 1.66
N TRP A 204 11.05 -6.43 0.64
CA TRP A 204 12.41 -6.13 0.22
C TRP A 204 12.36 -5.04 -0.85
N THR A 205 12.97 -3.89 -0.56
CA THR A 205 12.85 -2.69 -1.41
C THR A 205 14.07 -1.77 -1.29
N LYS A 206 14.33 -1.00 -2.35
CA LYS A 206 15.23 0.16 -2.35
C LYS A 206 14.48 1.50 -2.39
N ALA A 207 13.14 1.48 -2.31
CA ALA A 207 12.30 2.60 -2.68
C ALA A 207 12.27 3.70 -1.60
N ASN A 208 12.71 4.90 -1.94
CA ASN A 208 12.67 6.06 -1.06
C ASN A 208 11.28 6.69 -1.08
N GLN A 209 10.65 6.84 0.09
CA GLN A 209 9.26 7.31 0.19
C GLN A 209 8.32 6.56 -0.76
N THR A 210 8.31 5.23 -0.66
CA THR A 210 7.56 4.31 -1.55
C THR A 210 7.95 4.36 -3.03
N GLY A 211 9.05 5.05 -3.37
CA GLY A 211 9.62 5.18 -4.72
C GLY A 211 9.46 6.59 -5.32
N LEU A 212 8.71 7.48 -4.65
CA LEU A 212 8.50 8.87 -5.10
C LEU A 212 9.80 9.66 -5.18
N LEU A 213 10.78 9.33 -4.33
CA LEU A 213 12.12 9.94 -4.33
C LEU A 213 13.18 9.00 -4.95
N GLY A 214 12.74 8.09 -5.83
CA GLY A 214 13.60 7.14 -6.51
C GLY A 214 14.01 5.93 -5.66
N PHE A 215 15.00 5.21 -6.17
CA PHE A 215 15.44 3.92 -5.66
C PHE A 215 16.95 3.94 -5.42
N GLY A 216 17.34 3.38 -4.27
CA GLY A 216 18.71 3.46 -3.76
C GLY A 216 19.11 4.90 -3.43
N GLY A 217 20.36 5.11 -3.08
CA GLY A 217 20.85 6.44 -2.81
C GLY A 217 22.34 6.51 -2.49
N ASP A 218 22.78 7.73 -2.23
CA ASP A 218 24.17 8.05 -1.91
C ASP A 218 24.64 7.50 -0.56
N ALA A 219 23.70 7.26 0.38
CA ALA A 219 24.00 6.65 1.67
C ALA A 219 23.91 5.13 1.65
N ASN A 220 22.95 4.56 0.91
CA ASN A 220 22.79 3.12 0.74
C ASN A 220 22.11 2.79 -0.60
N ASP A 221 22.60 1.79 -1.32
CA ASP A 221 22.00 1.26 -2.56
C ASP A 221 21.68 -0.25 -2.46
N GLU A 222 21.59 -0.80 -1.25
CA GLU A 222 21.22 -2.19 -1.03
C GLU A 222 19.70 -2.37 -0.90
N ILE A 223 19.22 -3.58 -1.23
CA ILE A 223 17.83 -3.96 -0.98
C ILE A 223 17.66 -4.20 0.52
N GLU A 224 16.77 -3.44 1.16
CA GLU A 224 16.51 -3.57 2.59
C GLU A 224 15.14 -4.19 2.86
N PRO A 225 15.04 -5.08 3.87
CA PRO A 225 13.76 -5.55 4.36
C PRO A 225 13.04 -4.45 5.17
N GLN A 226 11.78 -4.21 4.85
CA GLN A 226 10.89 -3.26 5.47
C GLN A 226 9.64 -3.96 5.98
N PHE A 227 9.20 -3.58 7.17
CA PHE A 227 8.05 -4.17 7.83
C PHE A 227 6.81 -3.32 7.63
N GLU A 228 5.69 -3.98 7.38
CA GLU A 228 4.35 -3.38 7.37
C GLU A 228 3.43 -4.16 8.32
N GLY A 229 2.59 -3.46 9.06
CA GLY A 229 1.66 -4.07 10.01
C GLY A 229 0.33 -3.34 10.03
N SER A 230 -0.76 -4.09 10.18
CA SER A 230 -2.11 -3.54 10.37
C SER A 230 -2.85 -4.28 11.46
N VAL A 231 -3.64 -3.55 12.23
CA VAL A 231 -4.67 -4.11 13.09
C VAL A 231 -5.98 -3.38 12.80
N GLY A 232 -7.02 -4.14 12.48
CA GLY A 232 -8.36 -3.63 12.22
C GLY A 232 -9.38 -4.28 13.15
N TRP A 233 -10.31 -3.49 13.66
CA TRP A 233 -11.46 -3.95 14.43
C TRP A 233 -12.73 -3.67 13.64
N LEU A 234 -13.44 -4.75 13.28
CA LEU A 234 -14.72 -4.69 12.59
C LEU A 234 -15.80 -4.36 13.63
N LEU A 235 -16.23 -3.09 13.67
CA LEU A 235 -17.30 -2.61 14.54
C LEU A 235 -18.67 -3.11 14.06
N SER A 236 -18.80 -3.35 12.76
CA SER A 236 -19.98 -3.93 12.12
C SER A 236 -19.56 -4.64 10.83
N ARG A 237 -20.52 -5.22 10.11
CA ARG A 237 -20.30 -5.81 8.77
C ARG A 237 -19.88 -4.79 7.71
N ASN A 238 -19.96 -3.49 7.99
CA ASN A 238 -19.72 -2.41 7.05
C ASN A 238 -18.86 -1.27 7.61
N LEU A 239 -18.30 -1.41 8.82
CA LEU A 239 -17.40 -0.44 9.42
C LEU A 239 -16.23 -1.15 10.09
N VAL A 240 -15.02 -0.79 9.66
CA VAL A 240 -13.77 -1.18 10.32
C VAL A 240 -13.04 0.09 10.77
N VAL A 241 -12.42 0.02 11.95
CA VAL A 241 -11.47 1.02 12.42
C VAL A 241 -10.14 0.33 12.66
N GLY A 242 -9.03 0.99 12.36
CA GLY A 242 -7.74 0.33 12.46
C GLY A 242 -6.57 1.29 12.48
N ALA A 243 -5.39 0.70 12.69
CA ALA A 243 -4.12 1.38 12.63
C ALA A 243 -3.16 0.59 11.74
N GLU A 244 -2.32 1.32 11.02
CA GLU A 244 -1.32 0.75 10.13
C GLU A 244 0.03 1.40 10.36
N TYR A 245 1.08 0.62 10.12
CA TYR A 245 2.47 1.05 10.24
C TYR A 245 3.30 0.45 9.12
N ARG A 246 4.24 1.22 8.57
CA ARG A 246 5.19 0.77 7.54
C ARG A 246 6.53 1.45 7.73
N THR A 247 7.60 0.67 7.79
CA THR A 247 8.98 1.18 7.78
C THR A 247 9.41 1.52 6.35
N LYS A 248 10.46 2.35 6.23
CA LYS A 248 11.01 2.79 4.95
C LYS A 248 12.54 2.75 5.01
N PRO A 249 13.23 2.52 3.88
CA PRO A 249 14.69 2.62 3.82
C PRO A 249 15.17 4.05 4.06
N ASP A 250 16.39 4.19 4.57
CA ASP A 250 17.11 5.47 4.72
C ASP A 250 18.32 5.51 3.76
N ASN A 251 18.04 5.66 2.47
CA ASN A 251 19.08 5.62 1.43
C ASN A 251 19.69 6.99 1.11
N LEU A 252 19.09 8.08 1.59
CA LEU A 252 19.40 9.46 1.15
C LEU A 252 20.03 10.27 2.27
N SER A 253 21.27 10.73 2.09
CA SER A 253 22.03 11.40 3.15
C SER A 253 21.44 12.73 3.63
N PHE A 254 20.67 13.41 2.77
CA PHE A 254 20.05 14.71 3.08
C PHE A 254 18.80 14.61 3.96
N ALA A 255 18.22 13.41 4.12
CA ALA A 255 16.92 13.20 4.75
C ALA A 255 17.01 12.66 6.20
N ARG A 256 18.11 12.94 6.91
CA ARG A 256 18.39 12.48 8.29
C ARG A 256 17.91 13.42 9.39
#